data_AF-A0A818DQG5-F1
#
_entry.id   AF-A0A818DQG5-F1
#
_cell.length_a   1.000
_cell.length_b   1.000
_cell.length_c   1.000
_cell.angle_alpha   90.00
_cell.angle_beta   90.00
_cell.angle_gamma   90.00
#
_symmetry.space_group_name_H-M   'P 1'
#
loop_
_entity.id
_entity.type
_entity.pdbx_description
1 polymer ?
#
loop_
_entity_poly.entity_id
_entity_poly.type
_entity_poly.pdbx_seq_one_letter_code
_entity_poly.pdbx_strand_id
1 'polypeptide(L)'
;MRGNIEYELQQIEKQKQIEYKPVYDSTSFKIPEEHRNKIKEWLEYDFCMRTEGNITRSRCLFLIGPTQHGKTSWARSSGPHRSFSINFSLREWHKDVKYTILDDTSWKDISPIAKCLLIAPGKIILTDKYMTKIELDNNKPCIACVNDKEGDIILNSDTDNYW
;
A
#
# COMPACT_ATOMS: atom_id res chain seq x y z
N MET A 1 5.75 -31.18 6.67
CA MET A 1 4.93 -29.95 6.52
C MET A 1 5.58 -28.83 5.70
N ARG A 2 6.90 -28.84 5.38
CA ARG A 2 7.54 -27.79 4.56
C ARG A 2 7.07 -27.73 3.08
N GLY A 3 6.69 -28.86 2.50
CA GLY A 3 6.29 -28.92 1.08
C GLY A 3 5.04 -28.12 0.72
N ASN A 4 4.13 -27.84 1.66
CA ASN A 4 2.94 -27.02 1.39
C ASN A 4 3.29 -25.53 1.25
N ILE A 5 4.23 -25.02 2.04
CA ILE A 5 4.59 -23.60 2.05
C ILE A 5 5.34 -23.22 0.76
N GLU A 6 6.30 -24.05 0.33
CA GLU A 6 7.03 -23.81 -0.92
C GLU A 6 6.09 -23.86 -2.14
N TYR A 7 5.11 -24.77 -2.12
CA TYR A 7 4.07 -24.82 -3.14
C TYR A 7 3.21 -23.54 -3.14
N GLU A 8 2.75 -23.09 -1.97
CA GLU A 8 1.97 -21.85 -1.82
C GLU A 8 2.74 -20.62 -2.34
N LEU A 9 4.02 -20.48 -1.97
CA LEU A 9 4.89 -19.40 -2.46
C LEU A 9 5.06 -19.45 -3.98
N GLN A 10 5.25 -20.64 -4.56
CA GLN A 10 5.33 -20.81 -6.01
C GLN A 10 4.01 -20.46 -6.71
N GLN A 11 2.85 -20.74 -6.11
CA GLN A 11 1.56 -20.35 -6.68
C GLN A 11 1.35 -18.82 -6.62
N ILE A 12 1.80 -18.19 -5.54
CA ILE A 12 1.80 -16.72 -5.40
C ILE A 12 2.69 -16.09 -6.49
N GLU A 13 3.91 -16.60 -6.68
CA GLU A 13 4.87 -16.07 -7.66
C GLU A 13 4.48 -16.35 -9.12
N LYS A 14 3.70 -17.41 -9.39
CA LYS A 14 3.29 -17.80 -10.76
C LYS A 14 2.13 -16.99 -11.33
N GLN A 15 1.47 -16.13 -10.55
CA GLN A 15 0.36 -15.33 -11.08
C GLN A 15 0.87 -14.32 -12.12
N LYS A 16 0.33 -14.44 -13.33
CA LYS A 16 0.74 -13.75 -14.55
C LYS A 16 0.88 -12.24 -14.36
N GLN A 17 1.97 -11.70 -14.91
CA GLN A 17 2.09 -10.31 -15.33
C GLN A 17 0.97 -9.99 -16.32
N ILE A 18 -0.16 -9.48 -15.82
CA ILE A 18 -1.10 -8.76 -16.66
C ILE A 18 -0.52 -7.35 -16.80
N GLU A 19 -0.31 -6.91 -18.04
CA GLU A 19 0.10 -5.55 -18.32
C GLU A 19 -0.88 -4.59 -17.62
N TYR A 20 -0.38 -3.85 -16.64
CA TYR A 20 -1.24 -2.97 -15.85
C TYR A 20 -1.66 -1.77 -16.69
N LYS A 21 -2.95 -1.68 -17.00
CA LYS A 21 -3.55 -0.53 -17.67
C LYS A 21 -4.47 0.22 -16.69
N PRO A 22 -4.10 1.44 -16.26
CA PRO A 22 -4.97 2.21 -15.38
C PRO A 22 -6.26 2.60 -16.10
N VAL A 23 -7.37 2.63 -15.35
CA VAL A 23 -8.69 3.04 -15.87
C VAL A 23 -8.72 4.54 -16.20
N TYR A 24 -8.01 5.34 -15.40
CA TYR A 24 -7.93 6.79 -15.53
C TYR A 24 -6.49 7.21 -15.76
N ASP A 25 -6.29 8.31 -16.47
CA ASP A 25 -5.00 8.97 -16.56
C ASP A 25 -4.73 9.72 -15.24
N SER A 26 -3.55 9.52 -14.66
CA SER A 26 -3.14 10.17 -13.40
C SER A 26 -3.08 11.69 -13.52
N THR A 27 -2.91 12.23 -14.73
CA THR A 27 -2.89 13.67 -15.00
C THR A 27 -4.28 14.30 -15.09
N SER A 28 -5.34 13.50 -15.23
CA SER A 28 -6.72 13.99 -15.36
C SER A 28 -7.34 14.49 -14.06
N PHE A 29 -6.71 14.20 -12.92
CA PHE A 29 -7.22 14.53 -11.60
C PHE A 29 -6.92 15.99 -11.22
N LYS A 30 -7.93 16.69 -10.70
CA LYS A 30 -7.78 18.05 -10.18
C LYS A 30 -7.26 18.02 -8.74
N ILE A 31 -5.94 17.98 -8.60
CA ILE A 31 -5.27 18.05 -7.31
C ILE A 31 -5.05 19.53 -6.93
N PRO A 32 -5.42 19.97 -5.71
CA PRO A 32 -5.11 21.32 -5.22
C PRO A 32 -3.62 21.63 -5.28
N GLU A 33 -3.27 22.85 -5.69
CA GLU A 33 -1.88 23.23 -5.96
C GLU A 33 -0.98 23.10 -4.71
N GLU A 34 -1.55 23.40 -3.54
CA GLU A 34 -0.88 23.26 -2.24
C GLU A 34 -0.43 21.81 -1.93
N HIS A 35 -1.09 20.81 -2.52
CA HIS A 35 -0.76 19.39 -2.35
C HIS A 35 0.05 18.82 -3.50
N ARG A 36 -0.01 19.45 -4.69
CA ARG A 36 0.67 18.97 -5.90
C ARG A 36 2.17 18.78 -5.69
N ASN A 37 2.83 19.77 -5.07
CA ASN A 37 4.27 19.70 -4.81
C ASN A 37 4.64 18.59 -3.82
N LYS A 38 3.86 18.41 -2.75
CA LYS A 38 4.08 17.36 -1.75
C LYS A 38 3.92 15.96 -2.35
N ILE A 39 2.89 15.78 -3.17
CA ILE A 39 2.65 14.51 -3.89
C ILE A 39 3.78 14.23 -4.88
N LYS A 40 4.20 15.25 -5.64
CA LYS A 40 5.29 15.12 -6.60
C LYS A 40 6.61 14.75 -5.91
N GLU A 41 6.95 15.43 -4.82
CA GLU A 41 8.13 15.13 -4.00
C GLU A 41 8.09 13.69 -3.46
N TRP A 42 6.92 13.25 -2.98
CA TRP A 42 6.75 11.88 -2.51
C TRP A 42 6.92 10.85 -3.64
N LEU A 43 6.32 11.10 -4.81
CA LEU A 43 6.49 10.24 -5.98
C LEU A 43 7.96 10.17 -6.39
N GLU A 44 8.66 11.30 -6.49
CA GLU A 44 10.07 11.33 -6.89
C GLU A 44 10.97 10.61 -5.86
N TYR A 45 10.76 10.84 -4.57
CA TYR A 45 11.59 10.23 -3.53
C TYR A 45 11.29 8.74 -3.34
N ASP A 46 10.03 8.38 -3.07
CA ASP A 46 9.67 7.02 -2.67
C ASP A 46 9.46 6.08 -3.87
N PHE A 47 9.09 6.57 -5.06
CA PHE A 47 9.04 5.72 -6.27
C PHE A 47 10.39 5.62 -6.97
N CYS A 48 11.15 6.72 -7.11
CA CYS A 48 12.36 6.72 -7.95
C CYS A 48 13.65 6.41 -7.17
N MET A 49 13.82 6.87 -5.92
CA MET A 49 15.09 6.66 -5.20
C MET A 49 15.22 5.26 -4.57
N ARG A 50 14.11 4.49 -4.47
CA ARG A 50 14.17 3.13 -3.91
C ARG A 50 14.79 2.11 -4.85
N THR A 51 14.73 2.32 -6.17
CA THR A 51 15.40 1.46 -7.15
C THR A 51 16.92 1.43 -7.00
N GLU A 52 17.51 2.35 -6.23
CA GLU A 52 18.96 2.50 -6.03
C GLU A 52 19.47 1.92 -4.69
N GLY A 53 18.63 1.21 -3.93
CA GLY A 53 19.07 0.42 -2.77
C GLY A 53 19.42 1.20 -1.48
N ASN A 54 19.17 2.51 -1.43
CA ASN A 54 19.67 3.40 -0.37
C ASN A 54 18.66 3.82 0.72
N ILE A 55 17.44 3.29 0.74
CA ILE A 55 16.40 3.71 1.71
C ILE A 55 15.95 2.54 2.59
N THR A 56 16.11 2.68 3.90
CA THR A 56 15.78 1.65 4.91
C THR A 56 14.31 1.65 5.33
N ARG A 57 13.55 2.75 5.12
CA ARG A 57 12.11 2.88 5.42
C ARG A 57 11.43 3.90 4.49
N SER A 58 10.33 3.51 3.85
CA SER A 58 9.57 4.41 2.96
C SER A 58 8.59 5.30 3.72
N ARG A 59 8.30 6.47 3.17
CA ARG A 59 7.20 7.32 3.64
C ARG A 59 5.89 6.78 3.10
N CYS A 60 4.85 6.82 3.92
CA CYS A 60 3.48 6.56 3.46
C CYS A 60 2.81 7.87 3.05
N LEU A 61 2.11 7.86 1.91
CA LEU A 61 1.26 8.96 1.48
C LEU A 61 -0.17 8.73 1.98
N PHE A 62 -0.66 9.59 2.87
CA PHE A 62 -2.06 9.61 3.29
C PHE A 62 -2.86 10.55 2.39
N LEU A 63 -3.92 10.02 1.77
CA LEU A 63 -4.94 10.77 1.06
C LEU A 63 -6.17 10.84 1.96
N ILE A 64 -6.32 11.96 2.66
CA ILE A 64 -7.44 12.22 3.56
C ILE A 64 -8.47 13.06 2.80
N GLY A 65 -9.72 12.65 2.86
CA GLY A 65 -10.81 13.39 2.22
C GLY A 65 -12.15 12.66 2.32
N PRO A 66 -13.24 13.29 1.86
CA PRO A 66 -14.56 12.68 1.89
C PRO A 66 -14.67 11.46 0.95
N THR A 67 -15.68 10.62 1.19
CA THR A 67 -15.96 9.43 0.36
C THR A 67 -16.27 9.83 -1.08
N GLN A 68 -15.96 8.98 -2.05
CA GLN A 68 -16.26 9.20 -3.48
C GLN A 68 -15.58 10.43 -4.14
N HIS A 69 -14.54 11.00 -3.53
CA HIS A 69 -13.78 12.14 -4.10
C HIS A 69 -12.59 11.71 -4.99
N GLY A 70 -12.62 10.48 -5.51
CA GLY A 70 -11.61 10.01 -6.46
C GLY A 70 -10.24 9.67 -5.86
N LYS A 71 -10.08 9.65 -4.53
CA LYS A 71 -8.81 9.28 -3.85
C LYS A 71 -8.29 7.91 -4.31
N THR A 72 -9.13 6.90 -4.23
CA THR A 72 -8.86 5.53 -4.67
C THR A 72 -8.57 5.48 -6.17
N SER A 73 -9.39 6.16 -6.98
CA SER A 73 -9.21 6.20 -8.44
C SER A 73 -7.87 6.81 -8.84
N TRP A 74 -7.47 7.89 -8.17
CA TRP A 74 -6.16 8.51 -8.35
C TRP A 74 -5.05 7.58 -7.91
N ALA A 75 -5.14 7.01 -6.70
CA ALA A 75 -4.14 6.09 -6.17
C ALA A 75 -3.95 4.89 -7.11
N ARG A 76 -5.01 4.34 -7.70
CA ARG A 76 -4.92 3.26 -8.70
C ARG A 76 -4.30 3.76 -10.01
N SER A 77 -4.60 4.98 -10.46
CA SER A 77 -4.04 5.53 -11.71
C SER A 77 -2.51 5.71 -11.73
N SER A 78 -1.87 5.79 -10.56
CA SER A 78 -0.43 6.08 -10.44
C SER A 78 0.51 4.95 -10.89
N GLY A 79 0.01 3.74 -11.14
CA GLY A 79 0.78 2.63 -11.70
C GLY A 79 0.40 1.24 -11.16
N PRO A 80 1.21 0.21 -11.49
CA PRO A 80 1.00 -1.15 -11.01
C PRO A 80 1.09 -1.18 -9.49
N HIS A 81 0.07 -1.72 -8.84
CA HIS A 81 -0.07 -1.72 -7.40
C HIS A 81 -0.71 -2.99 -6.91
N ARG A 82 -0.56 -3.25 -5.62
CA ARG A 82 -1.41 -4.22 -4.90
C ARG A 82 -2.39 -3.47 -4.01
N SER A 83 -3.63 -3.93 -3.97
CA SER A 83 -4.65 -3.37 -3.10
C SER A 83 -4.75 -4.17 -1.82
N PHE A 84 -4.77 -3.47 -0.69
CA PHE A 84 -4.96 -4.03 0.63
C PHE A 84 -6.23 -3.41 1.22
N SER A 85 -7.33 -4.10 1.00
CA SER A 85 -8.68 -3.76 1.48
C SER A 85 -9.22 -4.87 2.37
N ILE A 86 -10.45 -4.74 2.86
CA ILE A 86 -11.10 -5.78 3.68
C ILE A 86 -11.14 -7.18 3.03
N ASN A 87 -11.14 -7.26 1.70
CA ASN A 87 -11.15 -8.51 0.93
C ASN A 87 -9.78 -8.84 0.33
N PHE A 88 -8.71 -8.29 0.89
CA PHE A 88 -7.35 -8.60 0.46
C PHE A 88 -7.07 -10.11 0.54
N SER A 89 -6.33 -10.62 -0.45
CA SER A 89 -5.77 -11.97 -0.39
C SER A 89 -4.26 -11.98 -0.55
N LEU A 90 -3.55 -12.71 0.32
CA LEU A 90 -2.11 -12.94 0.16
C LEU A 90 -1.77 -13.72 -1.10
N ARG A 91 -2.75 -14.40 -1.71
CA ARG A 91 -2.56 -15.08 -3.00
C ARG A 91 -2.25 -14.11 -4.14
N GLU A 92 -2.69 -12.87 -4.03
CA GLU A 92 -2.45 -11.82 -5.02
C GLU A 92 -1.15 -11.05 -4.74
N TRP A 93 -0.35 -11.48 -3.77
CA TRP A 93 0.89 -10.80 -3.40
C TRP A 93 2.00 -11.05 -4.42
N HIS A 94 2.29 -10.08 -5.28
CA HIS A 94 3.35 -10.21 -6.28
C HIS A 94 4.39 -9.09 -6.18
N LYS A 95 5.61 -9.38 -6.63
CA LYS A 95 6.79 -8.48 -6.53
C LYS A 95 6.76 -7.36 -7.59
N ASP A 96 6.04 -7.59 -8.68
CA ASP A 96 5.95 -6.71 -9.87
C ASP A 96 4.99 -5.53 -9.69
N VAL A 97 4.82 -5.05 -8.45
CA VAL A 97 4.09 -3.82 -8.12
C VAL A 97 5.07 -2.71 -7.78
N LYS A 98 4.65 -1.46 -8.00
CA LYS A 98 5.40 -0.28 -7.58
C LYS A 98 5.08 0.14 -6.14
N TYR A 99 3.83 -0.05 -5.70
CA TYR A 99 3.35 0.39 -4.39
C TYR A 99 2.16 -0.44 -3.89
N THR A 100 1.81 -0.22 -2.63
CA THR A 100 0.60 -0.75 -1.97
C THR A 100 -0.43 0.35 -1.85
N ILE A 101 -1.70 0.03 -2.05
CA ILE A 101 -2.82 0.92 -1.72
C ILE A 101 -3.57 0.32 -0.54
N LEU A 102 -3.71 1.07 0.55
CA LEU A 102 -4.68 0.77 1.61
C LEU A 102 -5.96 1.54 1.30
N ASP A 103 -7.06 0.83 1.15
CA ASP A 103 -8.33 1.37 0.66
C ASP A 103 -9.49 0.67 1.34
N ASP A 104 -10.52 1.42 1.77
CA ASP A 104 -11.70 0.90 2.46
C ASP A 104 -11.37 -0.01 3.67
N THR A 105 -10.34 0.36 4.45
CA THR A 105 -9.95 -0.36 5.66
C THR A 105 -9.93 0.59 6.85
N SER A 106 -10.58 0.21 7.95
CA SER A 106 -10.60 1.07 9.14
C SER A 106 -9.23 1.06 9.83
N TRP A 107 -8.87 2.18 10.48
CA TRP A 107 -7.60 2.26 11.22
C TRP A 107 -7.48 1.16 12.28
N LYS A 108 -8.60 0.80 12.92
CA LYS A 108 -8.67 -0.27 13.93
C LYS A 108 -8.27 -1.63 13.36
N ASP A 109 -8.66 -1.91 12.12
CA ASP A 109 -8.36 -3.20 11.48
C ASP A 109 -6.89 -3.29 11.05
N ILE A 110 -6.29 -2.16 10.67
CA ILE A 110 -4.90 -2.12 10.22
C ILE A 110 -3.89 -1.84 11.32
N SER A 111 -4.26 -1.23 12.44
CA SER A 111 -3.33 -0.79 13.48
C SER A 111 -2.35 -1.88 13.96
N PRO A 112 -2.73 -3.18 14.12
CA PRO A 112 -1.78 -4.20 14.57
C PRO A 112 -0.66 -4.50 13.57
N ILE A 113 -0.89 -4.21 12.29
CA ILE A 113 0.04 -4.47 11.19
C ILE A 113 0.45 -3.18 10.44
N ALA A 114 0.06 -2.02 10.95
CA ALA A 114 0.22 -0.73 10.27
C ALA A 114 1.69 -0.44 9.96
N LYS A 115 2.61 -0.68 10.91
CA LYS A 115 4.05 -0.55 10.68
C LYS A 115 4.55 -1.47 9.55
N CYS A 116 4.01 -2.68 9.47
CA CYS A 116 4.39 -3.65 8.44
C CYS A 116 3.93 -3.21 7.05
N LEU A 117 2.76 -2.55 6.94
CA LEU A 117 2.18 -2.16 5.65
C LEU A 117 2.63 -0.77 5.18
N LEU A 118 2.66 0.22 6.09
CA LEU A 118 2.85 1.63 5.77
C LEU A 118 4.32 2.00 5.51
N ILE A 119 5.25 1.39 6.23
CA ILE A 119 6.65 1.86 6.32
C ILE A 119 7.59 1.03 5.42
N ALA A 120 7.06 -0.04 4.82
CA ALA A 120 7.79 -0.94 3.92
C ALA A 120 9.15 -1.42 4.50
N PRO A 121 9.12 -2.12 5.65
CA PRO A 121 10.31 -2.46 6.43
C PRO A 121 11.19 -3.56 5.82
N GLY A 122 10.88 -4.04 4.61
CA GLY A 122 11.50 -5.19 4.00
C GLY A 122 10.70 -6.46 4.26
N LYS A 123 11.32 -7.48 4.86
CA LYS A 123 10.64 -8.75 5.12
C LYS A 123 9.58 -8.61 6.21
N ILE A 124 8.39 -9.11 5.92
CA ILE A 124 7.25 -9.16 6.86
C ILE A 124 6.68 -10.56 6.92
N ILE A 125 6.02 -10.89 8.02
CA ILE A 125 5.29 -12.15 8.17
C ILE A 125 3.81 -11.81 8.23
N LEU A 126 3.05 -12.28 7.24
CA LEU A 126 1.60 -12.12 7.18
C LEU A 126 0.91 -13.48 7.17
N THR A 127 -0.37 -13.46 7.52
CA THR A 127 -1.26 -14.62 7.40
C THR A 127 -2.56 -14.12 6.79
N ASP A 128 -3.23 -15.01 6.06
CA ASP A 128 -4.54 -14.77 5.47
C ASP A 128 -5.45 -15.94 5.84
N LYS A 129 -6.74 -15.79 5.56
CA LYS A 129 -7.74 -16.79 5.85
C LYS A 129 -7.35 -18.13 5.24
N TYR A 130 -7.31 -19.16 6.09
CA TYR A 130 -6.94 -20.53 5.70
C TYR A 130 -5.51 -20.70 5.17
N MET A 131 -4.62 -19.75 5.45
CA MET A 131 -3.19 -19.86 5.14
C MET A 131 -2.37 -19.87 6.42
N THR A 132 -1.24 -20.58 6.40
CA THR A 132 -0.24 -20.44 7.46
C THR A 132 0.46 -19.08 7.34
N LYS A 133 1.16 -18.67 8.41
CA LYS A 133 2.03 -17.51 8.35
C LYS A 133 3.09 -17.71 7.26
N ILE A 134 3.20 -16.75 6.35
CA ILE A 134 4.17 -16.73 5.27
C ILE A 134 5.07 -15.51 5.39
N GLU A 135 6.36 -15.71 5.09
CA GLU A 135 7.32 -14.61 4.96
C GLU A 135 7.18 -14.00 3.56
N LEU A 136 7.02 -12.68 3.51
CA LEU A 136 6.83 -11.91 2.30
C LEU A 136 7.78 -10.72 2.26
N ASP A 137 8.16 -10.33 1.05
CA ASP A 137 8.89 -9.09 0.82
C ASP A 137 7.90 -7.92 0.71
N ASN A 138 7.96 -6.99 1.66
CA ASN A 138 7.32 -5.68 1.59
C ASN A 138 8.34 -4.54 1.52
N ASN A 139 8.96 -4.44 0.35
CA ASN A 139 9.81 -3.31 -0.03
C ASN A 139 9.12 -2.27 -0.92
N LYS A 140 7.82 -2.01 -0.75
CA LYS A 140 7.06 -1.12 -1.64
C LYS A 140 6.40 0.02 -0.85
N PRO A 141 6.50 1.28 -1.29
CA PRO A 141 5.83 2.40 -0.62
C PRO A 141 4.31 2.20 -0.58
N CYS A 142 3.64 2.90 0.32
CA CYS A 142 2.21 2.75 0.57
C CYS A 142 1.46 4.06 0.37
N ILE A 143 0.31 4.00 -0.30
CA ILE A 143 -0.69 5.07 -0.37
C ILE A 143 -1.90 4.62 0.45
N ALA A 144 -2.25 5.37 1.51
CA ALA A 144 -3.42 5.10 2.33
C ALA A 144 -4.55 6.07 1.98
N CYS A 145 -5.67 5.54 1.50
CA CYS A 145 -6.89 6.29 1.22
C CYS A 145 -7.77 6.29 2.47
N VAL A 146 -7.92 7.45 3.11
CA VAL A 146 -8.59 7.56 4.41
C VAL A 146 -9.75 8.55 4.31
N ASN A 147 -10.85 8.24 4.98
CA ASN A 147 -11.99 9.16 5.08
C ASN A 147 -11.71 10.27 6.12
N ASP A 148 -12.44 11.39 6.08
CA ASP A 148 -12.18 12.51 6.99
C ASP A 148 -12.27 12.12 8.49
N LYS A 149 -13.29 11.33 8.85
CA LYS A 149 -13.53 10.92 10.25
C LYS A 149 -12.35 10.14 10.84
N GLU A 150 -11.75 9.27 10.05
CA GLU A 150 -10.56 8.50 10.44
C GLU A 150 -9.28 9.31 10.30
N GLY A 151 -9.22 10.22 9.31
CA GLY A 151 -8.13 11.15 9.15
C GLY A 151 -7.94 12.02 10.39
N ASP A 152 -9.04 12.51 10.98
CA ASP A 152 -9.01 13.26 12.23
C ASP A 152 -8.42 12.44 13.38
N ILE A 153 -8.72 11.14 13.44
CA ILE A 153 -8.15 10.24 14.46
C ILE A 153 -6.65 10.11 14.23
N ILE A 154 -6.19 9.93 12.99
CA ILE A 154 -4.77 9.75 12.67
C ILE A 154 -3.97 11.03 12.95
N LEU A 155 -4.52 12.19 12.59
CA LEU A 155 -3.85 13.49 12.74
C LEU A 155 -3.84 13.98 14.19
N ASN A 156 -4.87 13.64 14.98
CA ASN A 156 -5.03 14.10 16.36
C ASN A 156 -4.82 13.01 17.41
N SER A 157 -4.55 11.76 17.03
CA SER A 157 -4.11 10.75 18.00
C SER A 157 -2.77 11.19 18.57
N ASP A 158 -2.64 11.22 19.89
CA ASP A 158 -1.34 11.20 20.55
C ASP A 158 -0.60 9.98 20.02
N THR A 159 0.29 10.21 19.06
CA THR A 159 0.96 9.16 18.29
C THR A 159 1.74 8.22 19.22
N ASP A 160 2.04 8.64 20.44
CA ASP A 160 2.79 7.85 21.42
C ASP A 160 2.05 6.58 21.91
N ASN A 161 0.73 6.49 21.77
CA ASN A 161 -0.04 5.34 22.29
C ASN A 161 -0.22 4.17 21.31
N TYR A 162 0.16 4.34 20.03
CA TYR A 162 -0.11 3.34 18.99
C TYR A 162 1.11 2.95 18.13
N TRP A 163 2.32 3.43 18.47
CA TRP A 163 3.56 3.03 17.81
C TRP A 163 4.41 2.07 18.63
#